data_AF-X1VHL0-F1
#
_entry.id   AF-X1VHL0-F1
#
_cell.length_a   1.000
_cell.length_b   1.000
_cell.length_c   1.000
_cell.angle_alpha   90.00
_cell.angle_beta   90.00
_cell.angle_gamma   90.00
#
_symmetry.space_group_name_H-M   'P 1'
#
loop_
_entity.id
_entity.type
_entity.pdbx_description
1 polymer ?
#
loop_
_entity_poly.entity_id
_entity_poly.type
_entity_poly.pdbx_seq_one_letter_code
_entity_poly.pdbx_strand_id
1 'polypeptide(L)'
;MVFDENKISNKNVSISISGNSVIIKKISLPSMETEELAESIIWEAKHNIPYPYEETNVDYSILKPSDHSQDKNLDILLVAAK
;
A
#
# COMPACT_ATOMS: atom_id res chain seq x y z
N MET A 1 -16.88 -21.53 -18.76
CA MET A 1 -16.12 -20.35 -18.31
C MET A 1 -17.04 -19.53 -17.42
N VAL A 2 -16.59 -19.14 -16.22
CA VAL A 2 -17.45 -18.54 -15.18
C VAL A 2 -18.24 -17.33 -15.67
N PHE A 3 -17.69 -16.52 -16.59
CA PHE A 3 -18.35 -15.34 -17.14
C PHE A 3 -19.50 -15.71 -18.09
N ASP A 4 -19.29 -16.69 -18.98
CA ASP A 4 -20.30 -17.14 -19.94
C ASP A 4 -21.45 -17.87 -19.24
N GLU A 5 -21.14 -18.68 -18.23
CA GLU A 5 -22.12 -19.42 -17.42
C GLU A 5 -23.06 -18.49 -16.65
N ASN A 6 -22.54 -17.34 -16.19
CA ASN A 6 -23.30 -16.35 -15.40
C ASN A 6 -23.80 -15.16 -16.24
N LYS A 7 -23.62 -15.17 -17.57
CA LYS A 7 -23.99 -14.08 -18.49
C LYS A 7 -23.44 -12.71 -18.06
N ILE A 8 -22.24 -12.69 -17.49
CA ILE A 8 -21.58 -11.46 -17.02
C ILE A 8 -20.92 -10.77 -18.21
N SER A 9 -21.42 -9.60 -18.58
CA SER A 9 -20.88 -8.78 -19.68
C SER A 9 -19.86 -7.73 -19.23
N ASN A 10 -19.82 -7.44 -17.93
CA ASN A 10 -18.89 -6.45 -17.36
C ASN A 10 -17.48 -7.03 -17.28
N LYS A 11 -16.51 -6.30 -17.84
CA LYS A 11 -15.09 -6.69 -17.85
C LYS A 11 -14.29 -6.11 -16.69
N ASN A 12 -14.88 -5.18 -15.92
CA ASN A 12 -14.24 -4.58 -14.76
C ASN A 12 -14.44 -5.50 -13.55
N VAL A 13 -13.35 -6.02 -13.01
CA VAL A 13 -13.34 -6.89 -11.83
C VAL A 13 -12.38 -6.36 -10.78
N SER A 14 -12.79 -6.47 -9.51
CA SER A 14 -11.91 -6.26 -8.37
C SER A 14 -11.59 -7.61 -7.76
N ILE A 15 -10.31 -7.90 -7.60
CA ILE A 15 -9.81 -9.10 -6.93
C ILE A 15 -9.06 -8.68 -5.65
N SER A 16 -9.03 -9.56 -4.67
CA SER A 16 -8.22 -9.38 -3.46
C SER A 16 -7.15 -10.46 -3.40
N ILE A 17 -6.00 -10.10 -2.83
CA ILE A 17 -4.90 -11.01 -2.56
C ILE A 17 -4.90 -11.26 -1.06
N SER A 18 -4.77 -12.52 -0.64
CA SER A 18 -4.77 -12.90 0.76
C SER A 18 -3.61 -13.83 1.09
N GLY A 19 -3.24 -13.90 2.37
CA GLY A 19 -2.21 -14.80 2.88
C GLY A 19 -0.81 -14.22 2.92
N ASN A 20 0.18 -15.11 2.97
CA ASN A 20 1.60 -14.76 3.19
C ASN A 20 2.29 -14.07 2.00
N SER A 21 1.58 -13.92 0.88
CA SER A 21 2.08 -13.22 -0.30
C SER A 21 1.98 -11.69 -0.19
N VAL A 22 1.36 -11.19 0.88
CA VAL A 22 1.20 -9.75 1.16
C VAL A 22 1.92 -9.40 2.45
N ILE A 23 2.75 -8.36 2.41
CA ILE A 23 3.42 -7.79 3.57
C ILE A 23 2.77 -6.44 3.84
N ILE A 24 2.26 -6.26 5.06
CA ILE A 24 1.61 -5.03 5.50
C ILE A 24 2.39 -4.46 6.66
N LYS A 25 2.80 -3.20 6.56
CA LYS A 25 3.52 -2.51 7.64
C LYS A 25 3.00 -1.10 7.83
N LYS A 26 2.74 -0.73 9.08
CA LYS A 26 2.43 0.65 9.45
C LYS A 26 3.74 1.36 9.77
N ILE A 27 3.97 2.51 9.13
CA ILE A 27 5.08 3.42 9.41
C ILE A 27 4.52 4.79 9.79
N SER A 28 5.28 5.57 10.55
CA SER A 28 4.92 6.94 10.91
C SER A 28 6.01 7.87 10.40
N LEU A 29 5.67 8.79 9.51
CA LEU A 29 6.57 9.78 8.93
C LEU A 29 6.10 11.18 9.33
N PRO A 30 6.98 12.17 9.48
CA PRO A 30 6.54 13.55 9.64
C PRO A 30 5.84 14.04 8.36
N SER A 31 4.95 15.01 8.51
CA SER A 31 4.29 15.68 7.38
C SER A 31 5.32 16.51 6.62
N MET A 32 5.46 16.23 5.33
CA MET A 32 6.37 16.85 4.39
C MET A 32 5.63 17.15 3.08
N GLU A 33 6.31 17.75 2.10
CA GLU A 33 5.78 17.90 0.74
C GLU A 33 5.58 16.54 0.07
N THR A 34 4.68 16.48 -0.90
CA THR A 34 4.22 15.21 -1.49
C THR A 34 5.36 14.45 -2.17
N GLU A 35 6.27 15.14 -2.86
CA GLU A 35 7.44 14.53 -3.49
C GLU A 35 8.41 13.93 -2.46
N GLU A 36 8.75 14.68 -1.41
CA GLU A 36 9.67 14.24 -0.35
C GLU A 36 9.11 13.06 0.44
N LEU A 37 7.79 13.07 0.67
CA LEU A 37 7.11 11.97 1.33
C LEU A 37 7.18 10.69 0.50
N ALA A 38 6.99 10.78 -0.83
CA ALA A 38 7.07 9.63 -1.72
C ALA A 38 8.48 9.01 -1.72
N GLU A 39 9.53 9.83 -1.74
CA GLU A 39 10.92 9.34 -1.65
C GLU A 39 11.19 8.63 -0.31
N SER A 40 10.71 9.22 0.79
CA SER A 40 10.83 8.65 2.13
C SER A 40 10.11 7.31 2.24
N ILE A 41 8.92 7.20 1.65
CA ILE A 41 8.14 5.95 1.60
C ILE A 41 8.89 4.87 0.81
N ILE A 42 9.47 5.20 -0.34
CA ILE A 42 10.23 4.23 -1.15
C ILE A 42 11.46 3.75 -0.38
N TRP A 43 12.14 4.65 0.33
CA TRP A 43 13.29 4.30 1.16
C TRP A 43 12.90 3.34 2.29
N GLU A 44 11.82 3.64 3.01
CA GLU A 44 11.26 2.76 4.03
C GLU A 44 10.86 1.40 3.44
N ALA A 45 10.18 1.38 2.28
CA ALA A 45 9.77 0.15 1.62
C ALA A 45 10.98 -0.76 1.30
N LYS A 46 12.07 -0.19 0.76
CA LYS A 46 13.30 -0.93 0.44
C LYS A 46 13.97 -1.53 1.66
N HIS A 47 13.88 -0.88 2.82
CA HIS A 47 14.48 -1.40 4.06
C HIS A 47 13.58 -2.45 4.74
N ASN A 48 12.26 -2.34 4.58
CA ASN A 48 11.29 -3.15 5.31
C ASN A 48 10.78 -4.38 4.54
N ILE A 49 10.87 -4.39 3.21
CA ILE A 49 10.42 -5.49 2.36
C ILE A 49 11.62 -6.39 2.03
N PRO A 50 11.53 -7.72 2.26
CA PRO A 50 12.64 -8.65 2.07
C PRO A 50 12.96 -8.94 0.59
N TYR A 51 12.24 -8.33 -0.35
CA TYR A 51 12.34 -8.55 -1.78
C TYR A 51 12.83 -7.27 -2.49
N PRO A 52 13.47 -7.40 -3.66
CA PRO A 52 13.80 -6.24 -4.48
C PRO A 52 12.55 -5.42 -4.79
N TYR A 53 12.65 -4.09 -4.67
CA TYR A 53 11.55 -3.18 -4.98
C TYR A 53 11.12 -3.32 -6.44
N GLU A 54 12.06 -3.60 -7.34
CA GLU A 54 11.85 -3.80 -8.77
C GLU A 54 11.05 -5.07 -9.10
N GLU A 55 11.02 -6.05 -8.19
CA GLU A 55 10.33 -7.34 -8.36
C GLU A 55 9.03 -7.44 -7.55
N THR A 56 8.63 -6.36 -6.88
CA THR A 56 7.52 -6.35 -5.91
C THR A 56 6.58 -5.20 -6.21
N ASN A 57 5.27 -5.46 -6.23
CA ASN A 57 4.29 -4.38 -6.28
C ASN A 57 4.18 -3.77 -4.89
N VAL A 58 4.50 -2.48 -4.76
CA VAL A 58 4.41 -1.73 -3.51
C VAL A 58 3.42 -0.60 -3.70
N ASP A 59 2.48 -0.49 -2.77
CA ASP A 59 1.53 0.61 -2.70
C ASP A 59 1.45 1.11 -1.25
N TYR A 60 0.94 2.33 -1.07
CA TYR A 60 0.80 2.94 0.24
C TYR A 60 -0.51 3.70 0.38
N SER A 61 -0.98 3.80 1.62
CA SER A 61 -2.15 4.62 1.95
C SER A 61 -1.88 5.44 3.20
N ILE A 62 -2.10 6.75 3.12
CA ILE A 62 -2.05 7.63 4.28
C ILE A 62 -3.30 7.35 5.13
N LEU A 63 -3.08 6.82 6.33
CA LEU A 63 -4.11 6.69 7.34
C LEU A 63 -4.38 8.08 7.91
N LYS A 64 -5.65 8.50 7.90
CA LYS A 64 -6.02 9.80 8.45
C LYS A 64 -5.50 9.93 9.88
N PRO A 65 -4.94 11.08 10.27
CA PRO A 65 -4.53 11.29 11.64
C PRO A 65 -5.74 11.10 12.56
N SER A 66 -5.57 10.35 13.64
CA SER A 66 -6.51 10.40 14.75
C SER A 66 -6.65 11.84 15.21
N ASP A 67 -7.89 12.35 15.35
CA ASP A 67 -8.28 13.73 15.75
C ASP A 67 -7.67 14.22 17.08
N HIS A 68 -6.73 13.47 17.68
CA HIS A 68 -6.27 13.62 19.05
C HIS A 68 -4.81 14.02 19.23
N SER A 69 -4.03 14.23 18.17
CA SER A 69 -2.61 14.55 18.34
C SER A 69 -2.21 15.81 17.58
N GLN A 70 -1.67 16.78 18.31
CA GLN A 70 -0.92 17.94 17.82
C GLN A 70 0.35 17.54 17.03
N ASP A 71 0.59 16.24 16.87
CA ASP A 71 1.71 15.69 16.15
C ASP A 71 1.49 15.81 14.65
N LYS A 72 2.41 16.49 13.99
CA LYS A 72 2.48 16.63 12.52
C LYS A 72 2.88 15.31 11.83
N ASN A 73 2.68 14.16 12.46
CA ASN A 73 3.10 12.88 11.91
C ASN A 73 1.93 12.21 11.18
N LEU A 74 2.24 11.66 10.01
CA LEU A 74 1.35 10.90 9.16
C LEU A 74 1.58 9.41 9.39
N ASP A 75 0.50 8.71 9.72
CA ASP A 75 0.50 7.26 9.74
C ASP A 75 0.28 6.75 8.31
N ILE A 76 1.16 5.87 7.84
CA ILE A 76 1.12 5.34 6.49
C ILE A 76 1.10 3.83 6.56
N LEU A 77 0.18 3.22 5.81
CA LEU A 77 0.11 1.79 5.61
C LEU A 77 0.85 1.44 4.32
N LEU A 78 2.00 0.77 4.46
CA LEU A 78 2.71 0.16 3.34
C LEU A 78 2.17 -1.23 3.08
N VAL A 79 1.90 -1.53 1.81
CA VAL A 79 1.47 -2.85 1.35
C VAL A 79 2.38 -3.28 0.21
N ALA A 80 2.94 -4.48 0.33
CA ALA A 80 3.78 -5.08 -0.69
C ALA A 80 3.24 -6.46 -1.05
N ALA A 81 3.08 -6.73 -2.34
CA ALA A 81 2.57 -8.00 -2.85
C ALA A 81 3.36 -8.47 -4.08
N LYS A 82 3.51 -9.79 -4.20
CA LYS A 82 4.09 -10.47 -5.35
C LYS A 82 3.04 -11.34 -6.05
#